data_AF-A0AAN7V2Q8-F1
#
_entry.id   AF-A0AAN7V2Q8-F1
#
_cell.length_a   1.000
_cell.length_b   1.000
_cell.length_c   1.000
_cell.angle_alpha   90.00
_cell.angle_beta   90.00
_cell.angle_gamma   90.00
#
_symmetry.space_group_name_H-M   'P 1'
#
loop_
_entity.id
_entity.type
_entity.pdbx_description
1 polymer ?
#
loop_
_entity_poly.entity_id
_entity_poly.type
_entity_poly.pdbx_seq_one_letter_code
_entity_poly.pdbx_strand_id
1 'polypeptide(L)'
;MKNIQAKTVNDKTRNCQNKDTRHPRTILQQVRQWILTQNPDRVFRMPTHPDTIGPTFERYLQQYNKGQLEAIQGHPELAYPKRAYVHPRCISFVRAAQRQRYLKRCSSAWHDDIAARATLEEFWLAPKDATHTALAICAVPTAGLKAGWKVDDEEWHAFSIAILKEESQKGKHVIFWDCDPYDQLTEGTRVREALQGFQRLAYEYLRTKSKSLTIWYNNDRSHSGQEKCVRYSMERISIWYELANTPFLGPQDLRIKNCLKLVP
;
A
#
# COMPACT_ATOMS: atom_id res chain seq x y z
N MET A 1 -57.24 18.26 47.98
CA MET A 1 -57.57 17.43 46.80
C MET A 1 -57.43 18.29 45.54
N LYS A 2 -56.55 17.87 44.59
CA LYS A 2 -56.54 18.05 43.12
C LYS A 2 -57.00 19.41 42.54
N ASN A 3 -56.25 20.15 41.71
CA ASN A 3 -55.53 19.76 40.49
C ASN A 3 -54.48 20.83 40.12
N ILE A 4 -53.25 20.42 39.84
CA ILE A 4 -52.21 21.24 39.20
C ILE A 4 -52.21 20.86 37.72
N GLN A 5 -52.51 21.82 36.83
CA GLN A 5 -52.42 21.62 35.38
C GLN A 5 -50.96 21.77 34.93
N ALA A 6 -50.39 20.65 34.47
CA ALA A 6 -49.09 20.61 33.83
C ALA A 6 -49.18 21.13 32.39
N LYS A 7 -48.41 22.18 32.07
CA LYS A 7 -48.15 22.62 30.69
C LYS A 7 -47.15 21.66 30.05
N THR A 8 -47.58 20.94 29.03
CA THR A 8 -46.73 20.10 28.17
C THR A 8 -46.01 21.00 27.17
N VAL A 9 -44.68 21.13 27.33
CA VAL A 9 -43.79 21.71 26.31
C VAL A 9 -43.54 20.62 25.28
N ASN A 10 -43.99 20.87 24.05
CA ASN A 10 -43.85 19.95 22.93
C ASN A 10 -42.47 20.15 22.30
N ASP A 11 -41.48 19.43 22.81
CA ASP A 11 -40.10 19.46 22.35
C ASP A 11 -39.97 18.61 21.07
N LYS A 12 -40.03 19.26 19.91
CA LYS A 12 -39.80 18.63 18.61
C LYS A 12 -38.30 18.34 18.46
N THR A 13 -37.88 17.19 18.98
CA THR A 13 -36.58 16.59 18.68
C THR A 13 -36.50 16.29 17.18
N ARG A 14 -35.77 17.15 16.46
CA ARG A 14 -35.38 16.91 15.06
C ARG A 14 -34.52 15.66 15.01
N ASN A 15 -35.05 14.65 14.34
CA ASN A 15 -34.41 13.39 14.03
C ASN A 15 -33.28 13.62 13.02
N CYS A 16 -32.07 13.98 13.49
CA CYS A 16 -30.86 14.01 12.69
C CYS A 16 -30.23 12.61 12.65
N GLN A 17 -30.89 11.68 11.97
CA GLN A 17 -30.26 10.42 11.53
C GLN A 17 -30.22 10.37 10.00
N ASN A 18 -29.40 11.25 9.41
CA ASN A 18 -28.86 10.96 8.08
C ASN A 18 -27.69 9.99 8.27
N LYS A 19 -28.01 8.70 8.35
CA LYS A 19 -27.04 7.63 8.12
C LYS A 19 -26.77 7.60 6.63
N ASP A 20 -25.82 8.43 6.21
CA ASP A 20 -25.25 8.40 4.87
C ASP A 20 -24.38 7.13 4.75
N THR A 21 -25.05 5.99 4.57
CA THR A 21 -24.40 4.70 4.30
C THR A 21 -23.99 4.62 2.83
N ARG A 22 -23.28 5.64 2.33
CA ARG A 22 -22.59 5.53 1.04
C ARG A 22 -21.51 4.48 1.18
N HIS A 23 -21.78 3.31 0.61
CA HIS A 23 -20.91 2.15 0.62
C HIS A 23 -19.50 2.55 0.14
N PRO A 24 -18.41 2.12 0.80
CA PRO A 24 -17.03 2.45 0.40
C PRO A 24 -16.69 2.15 -1.07
N ARG A 25 -17.46 1.27 -1.73
CA ARG A 25 -17.35 0.98 -3.16
C ARG A 25 -17.66 2.20 -4.04
N THR A 26 -18.53 3.12 -3.64
CA THR A 26 -18.91 4.28 -4.47
C THR A 26 -17.82 5.34 -4.51
N ILE A 27 -17.09 5.58 -3.42
CA ILE A 27 -16.01 6.58 -3.38
C ILE A 27 -14.85 6.15 -4.28
N LEU A 28 -14.43 4.89 -4.19
CA LEU A 28 -13.34 4.37 -5.03
C LEU A 28 -13.70 4.32 -6.51
N GLN A 29 -14.97 4.01 -6.84
CA GLN A 29 -15.46 4.06 -8.22
C GLN A 29 -15.53 5.49 -8.76
N GLN A 30 -15.97 6.46 -7.94
CA GLN A 30 -16.01 7.87 -8.30
C GLN A 30 -14.61 8.45 -8.51
N VAL A 31 -13.67 8.12 -7.63
CA VAL A 31 -12.26 8.54 -7.75
C VAL A 31 -11.62 7.91 -8.99
N ARG A 32 -11.84 6.61 -9.24
CA ARG A 32 -11.35 5.95 -10.46
C ARG A 32 -11.90 6.60 -11.73
N GLN A 33 -13.20 6.91 -11.77
CA GLN A 33 -13.80 7.60 -12.91
C GLN A 33 -13.23 9.00 -13.09
N TRP A 34 -13.06 9.75 -12.00
CA TRP A 34 -12.46 11.07 -12.05
C TRP A 34 -11.03 11.04 -12.62
N ILE A 35 -10.16 10.12 -12.14
CA ILE A 35 -8.79 9.95 -12.67
C ILE A 35 -8.78 9.68 -14.17
N LEU A 36 -9.66 8.77 -14.63
CA LEU A 36 -9.77 8.41 -16.04
C LEU A 36 -10.26 9.58 -16.91
N THR A 37 -11.13 10.45 -16.38
CA THR A 37 -11.63 11.62 -17.11
C THR A 37 -10.62 12.78 -17.19
N GLN A 38 -9.76 12.95 -16.19
CA GLN A 38 -8.86 14.11 -16.11
C GLN A 38 -7.54 13.92 -16.87
N ASN A 39 -7.15 12.68 -17.23
CA ASN A 39 -5.87 12.42 -17.88
C ASN A 39 -5.96 11.31 -18.95
N PRO A 40 -6.70 11.52 -20.06
CA PRO A 40 -6.93 10.50 -21.09
C PRO A 40 -5.65 10.00 -21.77
N ASP A 41 -4.60 10.83 -21.85
CA ASP A 41 -3.31 10.47 -22.47
C ASP A 41 -2.31 9.82 -21.49
N ARG A 42 -2.64 9.75 -20.19
CA ARG A 42 -1.79 9.12 -19.16
C ARG A 42 -2.15 7.68 -18.85
N VAL A 43 -2.94 7.02 -19.69
CA VAL A 43 -3.34 5.63 -19.43
C VAL A 43 -2.21 4.69 -19.82
N PHE A 44 -1.12 4.71 -19.03
CA PHE A 44 -0.21 3.58 -19.00
C PHE A 44 -1.02 2.37 -18.54
N ARG A 45 -1.00 1.30 -19.33
CA ARG A 45 -1.70 0.06 -18.99
C ARG A 45 -1.16 -0.44 -17.66
N MET A 46 -2.04 -0.56 -16.67
CA MET A 46 -1.73 -1.14 -15.37
C MET A 46 -1.13 -2.55 -15.60
N PRO A 47 0.01 -2.88 -14.98
CA PRO A 47 0.53 -4.24 -15.01
C PRO A 47 -0.56 -5.23 -14.55
N THR A 48 -0.74 -6.35 -15.27
CA THR A 48 -1.77 -7.35 -14.91
C THR A 48 -1.19 -8.64 -14.34
N HIS A 49 0.10 -8.92 -14.55
CA HIS A 49 0.74 -10.16 -14.10
C HIS A 49 2.01 -9.89 -13.29
N PRO A 50 2.32 -10.70 -12.27
CA PRO A 50 3.43 -10.44 -11.33
C PRO A 50 4.83 -10.67 -11.93
N ASP A 51 4.91 -11.45 -13.00
CA ASP A 51 6.07 -11.65 -13.87
C ASP A 51 6.27 -10.50 -14.89
N THR A 52 5.36 -9.51 -14.91
CA THR A 52 5.49 -8.35 -15.79
C THR A 52 6.87 -7.72 -15.60
N ILE A 53 7.54 -7.43 -16.72
CA ILE A 53 8.89 -6.86 -16.72
C ILE A 53 8.97 -5.58 -15.87
N GLY A 54 10.03 -5.44 -15.10
CA GLY A 54 10.31 -4.32 -14.20
C GLY A 54 10.09 -2.93 -14.82
N PRO A 55 10.51 -2.68 -16.09
CA PRO A 55 10.26 -1.40 -16.76
C PRO A 55 8.77 -1.06 -16.95
N THR A 56 7.87 -2.04 -16.98
CA THR A 56 6.43 -1.80 -17.09
C THR A 56 5.83 -1.39 -15.75
N PHE A 57 6.26 -2.02 -14.64
CA PHE A 57 5.96 -1.51 -13.30
C PHE A 57 6.45 -0.08 -13.12
N GLU A 58 7.69 0.18 -13.57
CA GLU A 58 8.30 1.48 -13.41
C GLU A 58 7.53 2.59 -14.12
N ARG A 59 7.23 2.42 -15.41
CA ARG A 59 6.45 3.39 -16.18
C ARG A 59 5.10 3.70 -15.53
N TYR A 60 4.40 2.67 -15.04
CA TYR A 60 3.11 2.86 -14.37
C TYR A 60 3.26 3.59 -13.02
N LEU A 61 4.22 3.21 -12.18
CA LEU A 61 4.38 3.81 -10.84
C LEU A 61 4.92 5.24 -10.90
N GLN A 62 5.76 5.57 -11.89
CA GLN A 62 6.30 6.91 -12.07
C GLN A 62 5.19 7.97 -12.28
N GLN A 63 4.02 7.61 -12.79
CA GLN A 63 2.92 8.55 -13.00
C GLN A 63 2.43 9.21 -11.69
N TYR A 64 2.49 8.48 -10.57
CA TYR A 64 2.09 9.01 -9.25
C TYR A 64 3.01 10.13 -8.77
N ASN A 65 4.29 10.07 -9.14
CA ASN A 65 5.30 11.07 -8.78
C ASN A 65 5.40 12.19 -9.83
N LYS A 66 5.22 11.88 -11.12
CA LYS A 66 5.24 12.89 -12.19
C LYS A 66 4.13 13.93 -12.02
N GLY A 67 2.96 13.49 -11.56
CA GLY A 67 1.86 14.39 -11.21
C GLY A 67 2.18 15.39 -10.08
N GLN A 68 3.15 15.10 -9.19
CA GLN A 68 3.61 16.09 -8.19
C GLN A 68 4.44 17.20 -8.84
N LEU A 69 5.39 16.85 -9.72
CA LEU A 69 6.32 17.83 -10.29
C LEU A 69 5.60 18.86 -11.18
N GLU A 70 4.65 18.42 -11.99
CA GLU A 70 3.90 19.32 -12.88
C GLU A 70 2.92 20.23 -12.12
N ALA A 71 2.25 19.72 -11.07
CA ALA A 71 1.35 20.52 -10.24
C ALA A 71 2.10 21.65 -9.50
N ILE A 72 3.32 21.36 -9.04
CA ILE A 72 4.20 22.33 -8.35
C ILE A 72 4.70 23.43 -9.31
N GLN A 73 4.93 23.10 -10.59
CA GLN A 73 5.44 24.05 -11.59
C GLN A 73 4.37 25.06 -12.05
N GLY A 74 3.09 24.70 -12.05
CA GLY A 74 2.00 25.58 -12.47
C GLY A 74 1.37 26.40 -11.34
N HIS A 75 1.28 25.83 -10.14
CA HIS A 75 0.52 26.39 -9.02
C HIS A 75 1.16 26.00 -7.66
N PRO A 76 2.24 26.68 -7.23
CA PRO A 76 2.95 26.36 -5.99
C PRO A 76 2.06 26.48 -4.71
N GLU A 77 0.98 27.25 -4.76
CA GLU A 77 -0.06 27.32 -3.73
C GLU A 77 -0.90 26.04 -3.61
N LEU A 78 -0.98 25.24 -4.67
CA LEU A 78 -1.58 23.90 -4.68
C LEU A 78 -0.58 22.80 -4.30
N ALA A 79 0.66 23.16 -3.92
CA ALA A 79 1.69 22.22 -3.50
C ALA A 79 1.39 21.52 -2.16
N TYR A 80 0.24 21.81 -1.53
CA TYR A 80 -0.21 21.17 -0.30
C TYR A 80 -1.57 20.47 -0.42
N PRO A 81 -1.74 19.28 0.19
CA PRO A 81 -0.71 18.52 0.90
C PRO A 81 0.27 17.84 -0.06
N LYS A 82 1.57 17.86 0.28
CA LYS A 82 2.59 17.02 -0.36
C LYS A 82 2.02 15.62 -0.51
N ARG A 83 1.91 15.07 -1.73
CA ARG A 83 1.23 13.77 -1.92
C ARG A 83 2.02 12.61 -1.31
N ALA A 84 1.37 11.46 -1.15
CA ALA A 84 2.06 10.26 -0.68
C ALA A 84 3.21 9.91 -1.62
N TYR A 85 4.35 9.50 -1.07
CA TYR A 85 5.46 9.01 -1.88
C TYR A 85 5.11 7.63 -2.43
N VAL A 86 5.18 7.42 -3.73
CA VAL A 86 5.06 6.10 -4.35
C VAL A 86 6.42 5.68 -4.88
N HIS A 87 6.94 4.53 -4.46
CA HIS A 87 8.22 4.06 -4.97
C HIS A 87 8.11 3.80 -6.48
N PRO A 88 9.00 4.36 -7.32
CA PRO A 88 8.83 4.31 -8.78
C PRO A 88 9.13 2.95 -9.38
N ARG A 89 9.65 1.97 -8.62
CA ARG A 89 10.04 0.65 -9.13
C ARG A 89 9.46 -0.44 -8.23
N CYS A 90 9.11 -1.58 -8.82
CA CYS A 90 8.67 -2.74 -8.06
C CYS A 90 9.80 -3.27 -7.18
N ILE A 91 9.51 -3.58 -5.92
CA ILE A 91 10.47 -4.17 -4.98
C ILE A 91 10.48 -5.69 -5.14
N SER A 92 11.65 -6.26 -5.37
CA SER A 92 11.82 -7.73 -5.43
C SER A 92 12.97 -8.25 -4.57
N PHE A 93 13.77 -7.34 -4.00
CA PHE A 93 14.97 -7.67 -3.22
C PHE A 93 14.96 -6.91 -1.89
N VAL A 94 15.58 -7.46 -0.85
CA VAL A 94 15.70 -6.74 0.42
C VAL A 94 16.82 -5.70 0.34
N ARG A 95 17.97 -6.09 -0.25
CA ARG A 95 19.20 -5.28 -0.31
C ARG A 95 19.85 -5.33 -1.69
N ALA A 96 20.65 -4.32 -2.00
CA ALA A 96 21.40 -4.23 -3.25
C ALA A 96 22.31 -5.45 -3.48
N ALA A 97 22.99 -5.94 -2.43
CA ALA A 97 23.84 -7.13 -2.52
C ALA A 97 23.08 -8.39 -2.95
N GLN A 98 21.80 -8.52 -2.57
CA GLN A 98 20.95 -9.63 -3.01
C GLN A 98 20.66 -9.49 -4.50
N ARG A 99 20.17 -8.32 -4.95
CA ARG A 99 19.93 -8.03 -6.38
C ARG A 99 21.16 -8.30 -7.25
N GLN A 100 22.34 -7.87 -6.81
CA GLN A 100 23.60 -8.08 -7.54
C GLN A 100 23.99 -9.55 -7.69
N ARG A 101 23.71 -10.41 -6.69
CA ARG A 101 23.93 -11.86 -6.83
C ARG A 101 23.01 -12.47 -7.89
N TYR A 102 21.79 -11.96 -8.01
CA TYR A 102 20.82 -12.42 -9.01
C TYR A 102 21.18 -11.98 -10.43
N LEU A 103 21.57 -10.72 -10.60
CA LEU A 103 22.07 -10.21 -11.89
C LEU A 103 23.24 -11.03 -12.46
N LYS A 104 24.12 -11.54 -11.61
CA LYS A 104 25.25 -12.38 -12.02
C LYS A 104 24.87 -13.80 -12.46
N ARG A 105 23.64 -14.23 -12.20
CA ARG A 105 23.18 -15.62 -12.40
C ARG A 105 22.03 -15.76 -13.39
N CYS A 106 21.33 -14.66 -13.69
CA CYS A 106 20.21 -14.69 -14.62
C CYS A 106 20.70 -14.75 -16.08
N SER A 107 19.84 -15.27 -16.96
CA SER A 107 20.05 -15.19 -18.41
C SER A 107 19.94 -13.74 -18.88
N SER A 108 20.40 -13.47 -20.11
CA SER A 108 20.27 -12.16 -20.74
C SER A 108 18.81 -11.68 -20.82
N ALA A 109 17.85 -12.60 -21.01
CA ALA A 109 16.42 -12.27 -21.08
C ALA A 109 15.85 -11.66 -19.78
N TRP A 110 16.37 -12.06 -18.62
CA TRP A 110 15.91 -11.58 -17.30
C TRP A 110 16.79 -10.49 -16.70
N HIS A 111 17.95 -10.23 -17.31
CA HIS A 111 18.90 -9.25 -16.80
C HIS A 111 18.27 -7.87 -16.68
N ASP A 112 17.58 -7.40 -17.72
CA ASP A 112 16.97 -6.07 -17.75
C ASP A 112 15.77 -5.95 -16.79
N ASP A 113 14.98 -7.02 -16.65
CA ASP A 113 13.90 -7.10 -15.66
C ASP A 113 14.44 -6.96 -14.23
N ILE A 114 15.44 -7.77 -13.88
CA ILE A 114 16.05 -7.75 -12.54
C ILE A 114 16.74 -6.40 -12.28
N ALA A 115 17.40 -5.82 -13.27
CA ALA A 115 18.05 -4.52 -13.15
C ALA A 115 17.06 -3.38 -12.90
N ALA A 116 15.88 -3.44 -13.51
CA ALA A 116 14.80 -2.47 -13.34
C ALA A 116 14.05 -2.63 -12.00
N ARG A 117 14.20 -3.76 -11.29
CA ARG A 117 13.56 -3.97 -9.98
C ARG A 117 14.35 -3.30 -8.85
N ALA A 118 13.61 -2.76 -7.89
CA ALA A 118 14.16 -2.11 -6.70
C ALA A 118 14.34 -3.06 -5.52
N THR A 119 14.98 -2.50 -4.49
CA THR A 119 15.20 -3.13 -3.21
C THR A 119 14.40 -2.41 -2.12
N LEU A 120 14.08 -3.13 -1.04
CA LEU A 120 13.44 -2.56 0.13
C LEU A 120 14.31 -1.49 0.80
N GLU A 121 15.62 -1.66 0.73
CA GLU A 121 16.60 -0.67 1.17
C GLU A 121 16.53 0.65 0.38
N GLU A 122 16.49 0.59 -0.95
CA GLU A 122 16.28 1.77 -1.79
C GLU A 122 14.94 2.43 -1.45
N PHE A 123 13.87 1.64 -1.29
CA PHE A 123 12.58 2.18 -0.85
C PHE A 123 12.67 2.86 0.51
N TRP A 124 13.34 2.27 1.50
CA TRP A 124 13.47 2.84 2.85
C TRP A 124 14.30 4.12 2.88
N LEU A 125 15.40 4.16 2.11
CA LEU A 125 16.33 5.28 2.06
C LEU A 125 15.90 6.40 1.10
N ALA A 126 14.97 6.15 0.19
CA ALA A 126 14.51 7.15 -0.77
C ALA A 126 14.09 8.47 -0.08
N PRO A 127 14.39 9.63 -0.68
CA PRO A 127 13.94 10.92 -0.15
C PRO A 127 12.41 10.96 -0.16
N LYS A 128 11.85 10.96 1.06
CA LYS A 128 10.39 10.94 1.33
C LYS A 128 9.95 12.30 1.87
N ASP A 129 10.38 13.36 1.20
CA ASP A 129 10.24 14.78 1.60
C ASP A 129 8.98 15.08 2.41
N ALA A 130 9.10 15.36 3.71
CA ALA A 130 7.96 15.64 4.62
C ALA A 130 6.68 14.78 4.39
N THR A 131 6.83 13.58 3.84
CA THR A 131 5.72 12.67 3.60
C THR A 131 5.48 11.85 4.85
N HIS A 132 4.22 11.78 5.26
CA HIS A 132 3.72 10.87 6.27
C HIS A 132 3.40 9.50 5.69
N THR A 133 3.18 9.40 4.37
CA THR A 133 2.80 8.16 3.68
C THR A 133 3.80 7.82 2.58
N ALA A 134 4.35 6.61 2.64
CA ALA A 134 5.18 6.04 1.59
C ALA A 134 4.64 4.66 1.17
N LEU A 135 4.49 4.45 -0.12
CA LEU A 135 3.80 3.33 -0.73
C LEU A 135 4.76 2.60 -1.67
N ALA A 136 4.70 1.28 -1.70
CA ALA A 136 5.45 0.47 -2.65
C ALA A 136 4.70 -0.81 -3.01
N ILE A 137 4.89 -1.26 -4.24
CA ILE A 137 4.50 -2.61 -4.65
C ILE A 137 5.71 -3.55 -4.55
N CYS A 138 5.45 -4.75 -4.07
CA CYS A 138 6.40 -5.85 -4.09
C CYS A 138 5.89 -6.90 -5.07
N ALA A 139 6.76 -7.41 -5.94
CA ALA A 139 6.49 -8.59 -6.75
C ALA A 139 7.69 -9.52 -6.61
N VAL A 140 7.45 -10.74 -6.15
CA VAL A 140 8.50 -11.67 -5.71
C VAL A 140 8.12 -13.10 -6.07
N PRO A 141 9.10 -14.01 -6.27
CA PRO A 141 8.80 -15.43 -6.41
C PRO A 141 8.20 -16.00 -5.11
N THR A 142 7.13 -16.79 -5.22
CA THR A 142 6.39 -17.39 -4.09
C THR A 142 7.26 -18.37 -3.30
N ALA A 143 8.06 -19.20 -3.97
CA ALA A 143 9.01 -20.11 -3.28
C ALA A 143 10.17 -19.38 -2.59
N GLY A 144 10.28 -18.07 -2.79
CA GLY A 144 11.39 -17.26 -2.34
C GLY A 144 12.65 -17.44 -3.19
N LEU A 145 13.59 -16.53 -2.99
CA LEU A 145 14.84 -16.45 -3.72
C LEU A 145 15.86 -17.50 -3.20
N LYS A 146 15.71 -18.77 -3.58
CA LYS A 146 16.56 -19.92 -3.19
C LYS A 146 17.85 -20.05 -4.04
N ALA A 147 18.85 -20.77 -3.53
CA ALA A 147 20.03 -21.13 -4.32
C ALA A 147 19.65 -22.14 -5.41
N GLY A 148 20.06 -21.88 -6.67
CA GLY A 148 19.67 -22.71 -7.83
C GLY A 148 18.40 -22.25 -8.55
N TRP A 149 17.89 -21.05 -8.21
CA TRP A 149 16.69 -20.45 -8.81
C TRP A 149 16.75 -20.37 -10.35
N LYS A 150 15.70 -20.88 -10.99
CA LYS A 150 15.37 -20.63 -12.40
C LYS A 150 14.16 -19.70 -12.42
N VAL A 151 14.28 -18.58 -13.11
CA VAL A 151 13.25 -17.52 -13.10
C VAL A 151 11.96 -17.98 -13.78
N ASP A 152 12.07 -18.89 -14.74
CA ASP A 152 11.00 -19.34 -15.63
C ASP A 152 10.07 -20.38 -14.97
N ASP A 153 10.47 -20.98 -13.85
CA ASP A 153 9.79 -22.14 -13.24
C ASP A 153 8.96 -21.78 -11.99
N GLU A 154 8.93 -20.49 -11.60
CA GLU A 154 8.37 -20.07 -10.31
C GLU A 154 7.13 -19.20 -10.46
N GLU A 155 6.12 -19.46 -9.63
CA GLU A 155 4.98 -18.57 -9.49
C GLU A 155 5.43 -17.27 -8.82
N TRP A 156 5.05 -16.14 -9.44
CA TRP A 156 5.28 -14.83 -8.85
C TRP A 156 4.04 -14.37 -8.09
N HIS A 157 4.26 -13.68 -6.98
CA HIS A 157 3.22 -13.08 -6.17
C HIS A 157 3.47 -11.59 -5.98
N ALA A 158 2.40 -10.80 -5.95
CA ALA A 158 2.47 -9.36 -5.75
C ALA A 158 1.61 -8.91 -4.57
N PHE A 159 2.19 -8.06 -3.73
CA PHE A 159 1.55 -7.48 -2.56
C PHE A 159 2.01 -6.03 -2.39
N SER A 160 1.31 -5.26 -1.57
CA SER A 160 1.60 -3.83 -1.35
C SER A 160 2.09 -3.56 0.07
N ILE A 161 2.99 -2.58 0.20
CA ILE A 161 3.45 -2.06 1.48
C ILE A 161 3.11 -0.58 1.58
N ALA A 162 2.57 -0.18 2.73
CA ALA A 162 2.50 1.23 3.14
C ALA A 162 3.32 1.45 4.41
N ILE A 163 4.05 2.56 4.47
CA ILE A 163 4.72 3.07 5.67
C ILE A 163 4.05 4.39 6.03
N LEU A 164 3.41 4.42 7.19
CA LEU A 164 2.76 5.60 7.76
C LEU A 164 3.60 6.13 8.92
N LYS A 165 3.76 7.45 8.99
CA LYS A 165 4.44 8.13 10.10
C LYS A 165 3.41 8.78 10.99
N GLU A 166 3.62 8.68 12.29
CA GLU A 166 2.88 9.50 13.26
C GLU A 166 3.20 10.99 13.08
N GLU A 167 2.34 11.86 13.60
CA GLU A 167 2.56 13.32 13.62
C GLU A 167 3.92 13.66 14.23
N SER A 168 4.23 13.01 15.36
CA SER A 168 5.49 13.17 16.11
C SER A 168 6.73 12.73 15.33
N GLN A 169 6.56 12.01 14.20
CA GLN A 169 7.59 11.31 13.43
C GLN A 169 8.37 10.23 14.21
N LYS A 170 8.01 9.95 15.47
CA LYS A 170 8.73 9.00 16.33
C LYS A 170 8.25 7.55 16.14
N GLY A 171 6.98 7.34 15.80
CA GLY A 171 6.41 6.03 15.47
C GLY A 171 6.23 5.82 13.97
N LYS A 172 6.42 4.58 13.52
CA LYS A 172 6.12 4.15 12.15
C LYS A 172 5.19 2.94 12.17
N HIS A 173 4.20 2.97 11.29
CA HIS A 173 3.29 1.87 11.05
C HIS A 173 3.55 1.31 9.67
N VAL A 174 3.74 0.00 9.56
CA VAL A 174 3.92 -0.69 8.29
C VAL A 174 2.70 -1.55 8.05
N ILE A 175 2.07 -1.37 6.90
CA ILE A 175 0.95 -2.19 6.45
C ILE A 175 1.44 -3.11 5.36
N PHE A 176 1.29 -4.41 5.57
CA PHE A 176 1.43 -5.42 4.52
C PHE A 176 0.03 -5.75 4.02
N TRP A 177 -0.27 -5.38 2.78
CA TRP A 177 -1.53 -5.73 2.15
C TRP A 177 -1.29 -6.78 1.07
N ASP A 178 -1.76 -7.98 1.35
CA ASP A 178 -1.73 -9.12 0.45
C ASP A 178 -3.16 -9.44 -0.01
N CYS A 179 -3.39 -9.67 -1.30
CA CYS A 179 -4.71 -10.10 -1.79
C CYS A 179 -5.03 -11.56 -1.44
N ASP A 180 -4.00 -12.34 -1.09
CA ASP A 180 -4.05 -13.72 -0.67
C ASP A 180 -3.54 -13.86 0.77
N PRO A 181 -4.16 -13.19 1.75
CA PRO A 181 -3.65 -13.24 3.11
C PRO A 181 -3.86 -14.63 3.71
N TYR A 182 -2.96 -15.01 4.63
CA TYR A 182 -3.06 -16.28 5.34
C TYR A 182 -4.39 -16.38 6.09
N ASP A 183 -4.92 -17.60 6.22
CA ASP A 183 -6.19 -17.83 6.88
C ASP A 183 -6.06 -17.84 8.41
N GLN A 184 -7.19 -17.70 9.10
CA GLN A 184 -7.29 -17.91 10.56
C GLN A 184 -6.42 -16.98 11.42
N LEU A 185 -5.94 -15.87 10.86
CA LEU A 185 -5.22 -14.86 11.64
C LEU A 185 -6.20 -14.13 12.57
N THR A 186 -5.73 -13.81 13.77
CA THR A 186 -6.49 -13.06 14.78
C THR A 186 -5.67 -11.88 15.30
N GLU A 187 -6.34 -10.95 15.97
CA GLU A 187 -5.65 -9.83 16.59
C GLU A 187 -4.64 -10.35 17.62
N GLY A 188 -3.40 -9.88 17.55
CA GLY A 188 -2.34 -10.38 18.43
C GLY A 188 -1.56 -11.58 17.87
N THR A 189 -1.86 -12.06 16.65
CA THR A 189 -0.99 -13.02 15.96
C THR A 189 0.44 -12.49 15.82
N ARG A 190 1.44 -13.37 15.98
CA ARG A 190 2.85 -13.00 15.85
C ARG A 190 3.21 -12.68 14.39
N VAL A 191 4.09 -11.71 14.19
CA VAL A 191 4.55 -11.32 12.86
C VAL A 191 5.15 -12.50 12.08
N ARG A 192 5.86 -13.40 12.76
CA ARG A 192 6.48 -14.58 12.12
C ARG A 192 5.49 -15.66 11.71
N GLU A 193 4.28 -15.65 12.26
CA GLU A 193 3.20 -16.58 11.92
C GLU A 193 2.39 -16.04 10.74
N ALA A 194 2.13 -14.72 10.72
CA ALA A 194 1.36 -14.08 9.67
C ALA A 194 2.15 -13.80 8.37
N LEU A 195 3.41 -13.37 8.48
CA LEU A 195 4.22 -12.99 7.31
C LEU A 195 5.06 -14.16 6.79
N GLN A 196 5.02 -14.38 5.48
CA GLN A 196 5.77 -15.46 4.82
C GLN A 196 6.77 -14.93 3.80
N GLY A 197 7.72 -15.78 3.40
CA GLY A 197 8.69 -15.51 2.34
C GLY A 197 9.33 -14.11 2.42
N PHE A 198 9.17 -13.32 1.36
CA PHE A 198 9.72 -11.98 1.30
C PHE A 198 9.10 -10.99 2.29
N GLN A 199 7.82 -11.14 2.67
CA GLN A 199 7.18 -10.25 3.66
C GLN A 199 7.89 -10.35 5.01
N ARG A 200 8.24 -11.58 5.43
CA ARG A 200 9.01 -11.82 6.65
C ARG A 200 10.41 -11.22 6.56
N LEU A 201 11.10 -11.42 5.44
CA LEU A 201 12.43 -10.82 5.23
C LEU A 201 12.38 -9.29 5.25
N ALA A 202 11.31 -8.71 4.69
CA ALA A 202 11.06 -7.28 4.70
C ALA A 202 10.85 -6.77 6.13
N TYR A 203 10.00 -7.43 6.92
CA TYR A 203 9.83 -7.10 8.33
C TYR A 203 11.16 -7.19 9.11
N GLU A 204 11.92 -8.27 8.92
CA GLU A 204 13.21 -8.46 9.59
C GLU A 204 14.22 -7.36 9.22
N TYR A 205 14.17 -6.85 8.00
CA TYR A 205 14.94 -5.67 7.62
C TYR A 205 14.41 -4.40 8.30
N LEU A 206 13.11 -4.12 8.22
CA LEU A 206 12.50 -2.88 8.73
C LEU A 206 12.68 -2.72 10.24
N ARG A 207 12.58 -3.82 11.03
CA ARG A 207 12.81 -3.78 12.48
C ARG A 207 14.25 -3.38 12.85
N THR A 208 15.24 -3.63 11.97
CA THR A 208 16.62 -3.15 12.20
C THR A 208 16.76 -1.64 11.97
N LYS A 209 15.80 -1.03 11.26
CA LYS A 209 15.82 0.39 10.89
C LYS A 209 14.93 1.26 11.78
N SER A 210 14.02 0.67 12.54
CA SER A 210 13.14 1.39 13.46
C SER A 210 12.77 0.52 14.66
N LYS A 211 13.05 1.02 15.87
CA LYS A 211 12.70 0.35 17.14
C LYS A 211 11.20 0.47 17.49
N SER A 212 10.52 1.46 16.91
CA SER A 212 9.11 1.82 17.18
C SER A 212 8.20 1.42 16.02
N LEU A 213 8.41 0.21 15.47
CA LEU A 213 7.69 -0.28 14.31
C LEU A 213 6.43 -1.06 14.73
N THR A 214 5.26 -0.58 14.33
CA THR A 214 4.00 -1.33 14.45
C THR A 214 3.66 -1.98 13.11
N ILE A 215 3.29 -3.25 13.12
CA ILE A 215 2.95 -4.00 11.89
C ILE A 215 1.44 -4.24 11.83
N TRP A 216 0.87 -3.95 10.66
CA TRP A 216 -0.51 -4.25 10.30
C TRP A 216 -0.50 -5.21 9.11
N TYR A 217 -1.41 -6.17 9.10
CA TYR A 217 -1.54 -7.14 8.01
C TYR A 217 -2.99 -7.29 7.58
N ASN A 218 -3.24 -7.26 6.28
CA ASN A 218 -4.58 -7.45 5.72
C ASN A 218 -5.16 -8.81 6.12
N ASN A 219 -6.43 -8.85 6.54
CA ASN A 219 -7.18 -10.09 6.75
C ASN A 219 -8.40 -10.20 5.83
N ASP A 220 -8.54 -9.29 4.87
CA ASP A 220 -9.59 -9.33 3.84
C ASP A 220 -9.24 -10.33 2.75
N ARG A 221 -9.96 -11.46 2.73
CA ARG A 221 -9.79 -12.57 1.77
C ARG A 221 -10.70 -12.46 0.54
N SER A 222 -11.42 -11.35 0.34
CA SER A 222 -12.38 -11.20 -0.77
C SER A 222 -11.77 -11.34 -2.16
N HIS A 223 -10.45 -11.26 -2.29
CA HIS A 223 -9.70 -11.36 -3.54
C HIS A 223 -8.82 -12.62 -3.65
N SER A 224 -8.85 -13.50 -2.64
CA SER A 224 -7.93 -14.62 -2.58
C SER A 224 -8.26 -15.68 -3.64
N GLY A 225 -7.22 -16.28 -4.24
CA GLY A 225 -7.33 -17.33 -5.25
C GLY A 225 -7.80 -16.85 -6.63
N GLN A 226 -7.84 -15.54 -6.88
CA GLN A 226 -8.33 -14.97 -8.15
C GLN A 226 -7.24 -14.72 -9.20
N GLU A 227 -5.98 -15.07 -8.91
CA GLU A 227 -4.83 -14.93 -9.83
C GLU A 227 -4.65 -13.51 -10.38
N LYS A 228 -5.01 -12.50 -9.58
CA LYS A 228 -5.00 -11.06 -9.95
C LYS A 228 -4.21 -10.23 -8.95
N CYS A 229 -3.17 -10.81 -8.35
CA CYS A 229 -2.44 -10.21 -7.24
C CYS A 229 -1.83 -8.85 -7.55
N VAL A 230 -1.31 -8.66 -8.77
CA VAL A 230 -0.80 -7.36 -9.22
C VAL A 230 -1.90 -6.32 -9.32
N ARG A 231 -3.02 -6.67 -9.96
CA ARG A 231 -4.15 -5.76 -10.12
C ARG A 231 -4.64 -5.28 -8.76
N TYR A 232 -4.90 -6.20 -7.83
CA TYR A 232 -5.43 -5.82 -6.52
C TYR A 232 -4.42 -5.05 -5.67
N SER A 233 -3.14 -5.39 -5.77
CA SER A 233 -2.06 -4.62 -5.14
C SER A 233 -2.01 -3.19 -5.67
N MET A 234 -2.05 -3.00 -7.00
CA MET A 234 -2.06 -1.66 -7.60
C MET A 234 -3.32 -0.87 -7.28
N GLU A 235 -4.48 -1.52 -7.27
CA GLU A 235 -5.74 -0.90 -6.81
C GLU A 235 -5.58 -0.43 -5.35
N ARG A 236 -4.92 -1.23 -4.49
CA ARG A 236 -4.63 -0.82 -3.10
C ARG A 236 -3.69 0.38 -3.00
N ILE A 237 -2.62 0.43 -3.79
CA ILE A 237 -1.74 1.61 -3.88
C ILE A 237 -2.53 2.85 -4.26
N SER A 238 -3.42 2.72 -5.26
CA SER A 238 -4.28 3.82 -5.72
C SER A 238 -5.17 4.31 -4.56
N ILE A 239 -5.83 3.40 -3.85
CA ILE A 239 -6.67 3.74 -2.68
C ILE A 239 -5.86 4.50 -1.62
N TRP A 240 -4.67 4.00 -1.25
CA TRP A 240 -3.85 4.64 -0.23
C TRP A 240 -3.26 5.98 -0.68
N TYR A 241 -2.96 6.15 -1.96
CA TYR A 241 -2.50 7.42 -2.52
C TYR A 241 -3.59 8.51 -2.39
N GLU A 242 -4.84 8.14 -2.64
CA GLU A 242 -6.00 9.03 -2.60
C GLU A 242 -6.45 9.39 -1.18
N LEU A 243 -6.16 8.53 -0.18
CA LEU A 243 -6.39 8.83 1.24
C LEU A 243 -5.45 9.92 1.81
N ALA A 244 -4.68 10.57 0.93
CA ALA A 244 -3.78 11.68 1.18
C ALA A 244 -2.60 11.35 2.10
N ASN A 245 -1.59 12.21 2.03
CA ASN A 245 -0.37 12.15 2.83
C ASN A 245 -0.60 12.67 4.25
N THR A 246 -1.53 12.06 4.95
CA THR A 246 -1.84 12.42 6.33
C THR A 246 -0.99 11.62 7.31
N PRO A 247 -0.68 12.18 8.49
CA PRO A 247 -0.14 11.43 9.61
C PRO A 247 -1.03 10.22 9.95
N PHE A 248 -0.48 9.21 10.60
CA PHE A 248 -1.26 8.08 11.09
C PHE A 248 -2.31 8.55 12.11
N LEU A 249 -3.58 8.21 11.88
CA LEU A 249 -4.72 8.68 12.68
C LEU A 249 -5.15 7.69 13.79
N GLY A 250 -4.28 6.74 14.13
CA GLY A 250 -4.61 5.71 15.13
C GLY A 250 -5.52 4.61 14.57
N PRO A 251 -6.26 3.90 15.43
CA PRO A 251 -7.11 2.77 15.04
C PRO A 251 -8.23 3.09 14.04
N GLN A 252 -8.59 4.37 13.87
CA GLN A 252 -9.62 4.82 12.92
C GLN A 252 -9.07 5.15 11.52
N ASP A 253 -7.77 4.98 11.32
CA ASP A 253 -7.13 5.28 10.05
C ASP A 253 -7.65 4.35 8.94
N LEU A 254 -8.25 4.93 7.89
CA LEU A 254 -8.86 4.16 6.81
C LEU A 254 -7.84 3.28 6.05
N ARG A 255 -6.54 3.60 6.13
CA ARG A 255 -5.48 2.84 5.47
C ARG A 255 -5.28 1.45 6.09
N ILE A 256 -5.59 1.28 7.37
CA ILE A 256 -5.53 -0.01 8.09
C ILE A 256 -6.87 -0.74 8.15
N LYS A 257 -7.89 -0.30 7.39
CA LYS A 257 -9.18 -0.97 7.36
C LYS A 257 -9.01 -2.44 6.94
N ASN A 258 -9.69 -3.34 7.66
CA ASN A 258 -9.58 -4.79 7.53
C ASN A 258 -8.18 -5.37 7.78
N CYS A 259 -7.30 -4.63 8.45
CA CYS A 259 -6.00 -5.13 8.88
C CYS A 259 -6.02 -5.50 10.37
N LEU A 260 -5.25 -6.52 10.73
CA LEU A 260 -4.97 -6.92 12.11
C LEU A 260 -3.65 -6.28 12.55
N LYS A 261 -3.57 -5.88 13.82
CA LYS A 261 -2.29 -5.49 14.41
C LYS A 261 -1.54 -6.75 14.83
N LEU A 262 -0.33 -6.91 14.31
CA LEU A 262 0.54 -8.03 14.64
C LEU A 262 1.45 -7.70 15.82
N VAL A 263 1.82 -8.71 16.60
CA VAL A 263 2.79 -8.59 17.69
C VAL A 263 4.17 -9.09 17.26
N PRO A 264 5.27 -8.49 17.75
CA PRO A 264 6.64 -8.88 17.39
C PRO A 264 6.97 -10.37 17.60
#